data_AF-A0A3C1Y9S2-F1
#
_entry.id   AF-A0A3C1Y9S2-F1
#
_cell.length_a   1.000
_cell.length_b   1.000
_cell.length_c   1.000
_cell.angle_alpha   90.00
_cell.angle_beta   90.00
_cell.angle_gamma   90.00
#
_symmetry.space_group_name_H-M   'P 1'
#
loop_
_entity.id
_entity.type
_entity.pdbx_description
1 polymer ?
#
loop_
_entity_poly.entity_id
_entity_poly.type
_entity_poly.pdbx_seq_one_letter_code
_entity_poly.pdbx_strand_id
1 'polypeptide(L)'
;MIEKIRSDLRLLELLSQSFPTVSAASTEIINLEAILNLPKGTEHFVADIHGENEAFSHILRNASGNIRRKVNDIFSTAMREEEIRSLCTLIYYPERKLELIKEEEPHLEDFYNITLHRLVKVCRSVSSKYTRSKVRKALPKEFAYIIEELLHEEHTDYDKQAYFSRIIETIITTGQADAFIIAICYVIQRLSIDQLHILGDIFDRGPGAHLIMDMLCRYDRFDLQWGNHDALWMGAAAGNTACIANVLRIALRYGNMATLEDGYGINLVPLATFAMETYG
;
A
#
# COMPACT_ATOMS: atom_id res chain seq x y z
N MET A 1 -29.59 36.13 -7.50
CA MET A 1 -29.54 35.86 -8.96
C MET A 1 -28.30 36.50 -9.61
N ILE A 2 -28.07 37.81 -9.45
CA ILE A 2 -26.88 38.51 -10.00
C ILE A 2 -25.56 37.99 -9.40
N GLU A 3 -25.50 37.72 -8.09
CA GLU A 3 -24.31 37.12 -7.45
C GLU A 3 -23.98 35.72 -7.99
N LYS A 4 -25.00 34.91 -8.29
CA LYS A 4 -24.83 33.57 -8.85
C LYS A 4 -24.25 33.65 -10.26
N ILE A 5 -24.79 34.54 -11.10
CA ILE A 5 -24.26 34.81 -12.45
C ILE A 5 -22.81 35.33 -12.40
N ARG A 6 -22.46 36.20 -11.45
CA ARG A 6 -21.07 36.68 -11.27
C ARG A 6 -20.12 35.58 -10.76
N SER A 7 -20.59 34.74 -9.85
CA SER A 7 -19.83 33.57 -9.38
C SER A 7 -19.57 32.58 -10.51
N ASP A 8 -20.58 32.32 -11.35
CA ASP A 8 -20.49 31.45 -12.51
C ASP A 8 -19.52 32.04 -13.56
N LEU A 9 -19.56 33.36 -13.82
CA LEU A 9 -18.60 34.03 -14.69
C LEU A 9 -17.16 33.92 -14.19
N ARG A 10 -16.91 34.18 -12.91
CA ARG A 10 -15.57 34.03 -12.32
C ARG A 10 -15.07 32.59 -12.40
N LEU A 11 -15.95 31.62 -12.18
CA LEU A 11 -15.64 30.20 -12.32
C LEU A 11 -15.30 29.86 -13.78
N LEU A 12 -16.10 30.33 -14.73
CA LEU A 12 -15.88 30.10 -16.17
C LEU A 12 -14.59 30.76 -16.67
N GLU A 13 -14.27 31.97 -16.19
CA GLU A 13 -12.99 32.63 -16.48
C GLU A 13 -11.81 31.79 -15.97
N LEU A 14 -11.88 31.28 -14.74
CA LEU A 14 -10.84 30.39 -14.20
C LEU A 14 -10.75 29.08 -15.00
N LEU A 15 -11.88 28.46 -15.34
CA LEU A 15 -11.91 27.24 -16.15
C LEU A 15 -11.34 27.47 -17.54
N SER A 16 -11.57 28.64 -18.16
CA SER A 16 -11.02 28.98 -19.48
C SER A 16 -9.49 29.04 -19.51
N GLN A 17 -8.84 29.26 -18.37
CA GLN A 17 -7.37 29.21 -18.27
C GLN A 17 -6.84 27.78 -18.45
N SER A 18 -7.56 26.78 -17.94
CA SER A 18 -7.19 25.36 -18.06
C SER A 18 -7.80 24.71 -19.32
N PHE A 19 -8.98 25.16 -19.76
CA PHE A 19 -9.75 24.60 -20.86
C PHE A 19 -10.17 25.71 -21.85
N PRO A 20 -9.22 26.25 -22.63
CA PRO A 20 -9.44 27.45 -23.45
C PRO A 20 -10.35 27.23 -24.65
N THR A 21 -10.63 25.97 -25.01
CA THR A 21 -11.46 25.62 -26.18
C THR A 21 -12.55 24.63 -25.79
N VAL A 22 -13.64 24.63 -26.57
CA VAL A 22 -14.70 23.62 -26.44
C VAL A 22 -14.11 22.22 -26.53
N SER A 23 -13.17 21.98 -27.46
CA SER A 23 -12.51 20.67 -27.58
C SER A 23 -11.75 20.28 -26.32
N ALA A 24 -10.98 21.20 -25.70
CA ALA A 24 -10.23 20.90 -24.48
C ALA A 24 -11.16 20.55 -23.31
N ALA A 25 -12.23 21.33 -23.14
CA ALA A 25 -13.24 21.06 -22.12
C ALA A 25 -13.96 19.73 -22.39
N SER A 26 -14.39 19.47 -23.62
CA SER A 26 -15.05 18.22 -24.00
C SER A 26 -14.15 17.00 -23.79
N THR A 27 -12.86 17.08 -24.15
CA THR A 27 -11.89 16.00 -23.92
C THR A 27 -11.75 15.69 -22.43
N GLU A 28 -11.65 16.71 -21.58
CA GLU A 28 -11.55 16.48 -20.13
C GLU A 28 -12.84 15.93 -19.54
N ILE A 29 -14.01 16.40 -19.99
CA ILE A 29 -15.31 15.85 -19.59
C ILE A 29 -15.39 14.36 -19.96
N ILE A 30 -15.02 14.00 -21.20
CA ILE A 30 -15.00 12.58 -21.64
C ILE A 30 -14.08 11.74 -20.76
N ASN A 31 -12.90 12.25 -20.42
CA ASN A 31 -11.92 11.57 -19.57
C ASN A 31 -12.46 11.37 -18.14
N LEU A 32 -13.01 12.42 -17.52
CA LEU A 32 -13.58 12.36 -16.18
C LEU A 32 -14.81 11.44 -16.13
N GLU A 33 -15.71 11.51 -17.11
CA GLU A 33 -16.84 10.60 -17.24
C GLU A 33 -16.39 9.15 -17.37
N ALA A 34 -15.37 8.87 -18.18
CA ALA A 34 -14.82 7.52 -18.30
C ALA A 34 -14.24 7.02 -16.96
N ILE A 35 -13.58 7.87 -16.18
CA ILE A 35 -13.05 7.54 -14.86
C ILE A 35 -14.18 7.31 -13.85
N LEU A 36 -15.22 8.14 -13.84
CA LEU A 36 -16.37 8.02 -12.94
C LEU A 36 -17.18 6.74 -13.17
N ASN A 37 -17.14 6.20 -14.39
CA ASN A 37 -17.76 4.91 -14.73
C ASN A 37 -16.93 3.69 -14.32
N LEU A 38 -15.70 3.86 -13.82
CA LEU A 38 -14.93 2.76 -13.24
C LEU A 38 -15.47 2.39 -11.86
N PRO A 39 -15.35 1.12 -11.43
CA PRO A 39 -15.65 0.72 -10.06
C PRO A 39 -14.85 1.57 -9.06
N LYS A 40 -15.50 1.96 -7.96
CA LYS A 40 -14.83 2.72 -6.90
C LYS A 40 -13.60 1.96 -6.37
N GLY A 41 -12.51 2.70 -6.17
CA GLY A 41 -11.32 2.23 -5.50
C GLY A 41 -11.59 1.75 -4.07
N THR A 42 -10.66 0.98 -3.51
CA THR A 42 -10.78 0.49 -2.14
C THR A 42 -10.30 1.58 -1.17
N GLU A 43 -11.22 2.15 -0.39
CA GLU A 43 -10.91 3.04 0.73
C GLU A 43 -10.55 2.21 1.96
N HIS A 44 -9.37 2.41 2.53
CA HIS A 44 -8.91 1.63 3.68
C HIS A 44 -8.80 2.53 4.91
N PHE A 45 -9.72 2.36 5.86
CA PHE A 45 -9.71 3.09 7.12
C PHE A 45 -8.95 2.30 8.19
N VAL A 46 -7.97 2.93 8.83
CA VAL A 46 -7.17 2.37 9.92
C VAL A 46 -7.22 3.32 11.11
N ALA A 47 -7.56 2.78 12.27
CA ALA A 47 -7.62 3.51 13.54
C ALA A 47 -6.79 2.77 14.60
N ASP A 48 -6.54 3.43 15.73
CA ASP A 48 -5.92 2.85 16.92
C ASP A 48 -4.54 2.21 16.66
N ILE A 49 -3.71 2.82 15.79
CA ILE A 49 -2.40 2.25 15.41
C ILE A 49 -1.47 2.12 16.62
N HIS A 50 -1.40 3.17 17.44
CA HIS A 50 -0.62 3.27 18.67
C HIS A 50 0.79 2.69 18.57
N GLY A 51 1.50 2.95 17.48
CA GLY A 51 2.88 2.53 17.32
C GLY A 51 3.09 1.08 16.94
N GLU A 52 2.04 0.25 16.82
CA GLU A 52 2.13 -1.18 16.46
C GLU A 52 2.53 -1.40 14.99
N ASN A 53 3.80 -1.14 14.64
CA ASN A 53 4.28 -1.12 13.25
C ASN A 53 4.08 -2.46 12.53
N GLU A 54 4.31 -3.58 13.20
CA GLU A 54 4.14 -4.90 12.57
C GLU A 54 2.68 -5.18 12.21
N ALA A 55 1.76 -4.88 13.13
CA ALA A 55 0.33 -5.04 12.90
C ALA A 55 -0.14 -4.11 11.78
N PHE A 56 0.29 -2.84 11.81
CA PHE A 56 -0.02 -1.86 10.77
C PHE A 56 0.50 -2.32 9.39
N SER A 57 1.75 -2.75 9.31
CA SER A 57 2.35 -3.29 8.09
C SER A 57 1.60 -4.52 7.57
N HIS A 58 1.18 -5.42 8.44
CA HIS A 58 0.39 -6.61 8.06
C HIS A 58 -1.00 -6.23 7.51
N ILE A 59 -1.68 -5.27 8.13
CA ILE A 59 -2.98 -4.75 7.67
C ILE A 59 -2.87 -4.15 6.26
N LEU A 60 -1.80 -3.41 5.97
CA LEU A 60 -1.55 -2.89 4.62
C LEU A 60 -1.24 -4.00 3.62
N ARG A 61 -0.36 -4.95 3.98
CA ARG A 61 0.03 -6.07 3.12
C ARG A 61 -1.13 -6.98 2.74
N ASN A 62 -2.07 -7.18 3.66
CA ASN A 62 -3.26 -8.00 3.40
C ASN A 62 -4.47 -7.20 2.88
N ALA A 63 -4.35 -5.87 2.82
CA ALA A 63 -5.40 -4.91 2.48
C ALA A 63 -6.70 -5.15 3.27
N SER A 64 -6.59 -5.36 4.58
CA SER A 64 -7.67 -5.77 5.48
C SER A 64 -8.49 -6.97 4.96
N GLY A 65 -7.79 -7.95 4.39
CA GLY A 65 -8.38 -9.18 3.85
C GLY A 65 -8.99 -9.04 2.45
N ASN A 66 -8.94 -7.85 1.83
CA ASN A 66 -9.44 -7.64 0.48
C ASN A 66 -8.72 -8.54 -0.55
N ILE A 67 -7.41 -8.76 -0.37
CA ILE A 67 -6.63 -9.66 -1.23
C ILE A 67 -7.15 -11.09 -1.11
N ARG A 68 -7.33 -11.61 0.11
CA ARG A 68 -7.89 -12.95 0.31
C ARG A 68 -9.26 -13.11 -0.33
N ARG A 69 -10.12 -12.09 -0.23
CA ARG A 69 -11.42 -12.08 -0.90
C ARG A 69 -11.26 -12.23 -2.42
N LYS A 70 -10.39 -11.42 -3.04
CA LYS A 70 -10.12 -11.49 -4.48
C LYS A 70 -9.52 -12.81 -4.93
N VAL A 71 -8.61 -13.39 -4.17
CA VAL A 71 -8.06 -14.72 -4.46
C VAL A 71 -9.16 -15.78 -4.40
N ASN A 72 -10.03 -15.74 -3.39
CA ASN A 72 -11.18 -16.65 -3.27
C ASN A 72 -12.17 -16.49 -4.44
N ASP A 73 -12.49 -15.26 -4.84
CA ASP A 73 -13.39 -14.98 -5.97
C ASP A 73 -12.89 -15.64 -7.27
N ILE A 74 -11.57 -15.75 -7.46
CA ILE A 74 -10.95 -16.31 -8.66
C ILE A 74 -10.79 -17.84 -8.58
N PHE A 75 -10.43 -18.36 -7.40
CA PHE A 75 -9.92 -19.74 -7.27
C PHE A 75 -10.73 -20.66 -6.35
N SER A 76 -11.79 -20.19 -5.70
CA SER A 76 -12.59 -20.98 -4.75
C SER A 76 -13.11 -22.31 -5.30
N THR A 77 -13.35 -22.41 -6.61
CA THR A 77 -13.82 -23.64 -7.27
C THR A 77 -12.69 -24.49 -7.85
N ALA A 78 -11.46 -23.98 -7.89
CA ALA A 78 -10.33 -24.58 -8.60
C ALA A 78 -9.15 -24.98 -7.69
N MET A 79 -9.11 -24.47 -6.45
CA MET A 79 -8.01 -24.68 -5.50
C MET A 79 -8.54 -25.04 -4.12
N ARG A 80 -7.77 -25.83 -3.36
CA ARG A 80 -8.07 -26.10 -1.96
C ARG A 80 -7.78 -24.86 -1.10
N GLU A 81 -8.44 -24.78 0.06
CA GLU A 81 -8.28 -23.65 0.97
C GLU A 81 -6.82 -23.47 1.43
N GLU A 82 -6.08 -24.56 1.62
CA GLU A 82 -4.66 -24.52 1.98
C GLU A 82 -3.79 -23.87 0.90
N GLU A 83 -4.08 -24.15 -0.37
CA GLU A 83 -3.37 -23.55 -1.50
C GLU A 83 -3.69 -22.07 -1.63
N ILE A 84 -4.97 -21.70 -1.42
CA ILE A 84 -5.40 -20.30 -1.39
C ILE A 84 -4.70 -19.54 -0.26
N ARG A 85 -4.63 -20.13 0.94
CA ARG A 85 -3.91 -19.55 2.08
C ARG A 85 -2.43 -19.39 1.76
N SER A 86 -1.80 -20.39 1.14
CA SER A 86 -0.40 -20.32 0.73
C SER A 86 -0.14 -19.19 -0.27
N LEU A 87 -1.00 -19.05 -1.29
CA LEU A 87 -0.93 -17.96 -2.26
C LEU A 87 -1.14 -16.59 -1.61
N CYS A 88 -2.08 -16.46 -0.66
CA CYS A 88 -2.26 -15.21 0.08
C CYS A 88 -1.02 -14.86 0.90
N THR A 89 -0.43 -15.82 1.61
CA THR A 89 0.80 -15.61 2.39
C THR A 89 1.96 -15.20 1.49
N LEU A 90 2.08 -15.79 0.30
CA LEU A 90 3.06 -15.39 -0.71
C LEU A 90 2.84 -13.93 -1.15
N ILE A 91 1.59 -13.52 -1.37
CA ILE A 91 1.30 -12.12 -1.70
C ILE A 91 1.65 -11.19 -0.54
N TYR A 92 1.42 -11.58 0.72
CA TYR A 92 1.65 -10.72 1.89
C TYR A 92 3.13 -10.58 2.24
N TYR A 93 3.91 -11.65 2.10
CA TYR A 93 5.31 -11.74 2.50
C TYR A 93 6.14 -12.45 1.42
N PRO A 94 6.30 -11.84 0.23
CA PRO A 94 6.82 -12.56 -0.93
C PRO A 94 8.26 -13.05 -0.74
N GLU A 95 9.15 -12.25 -0.17
CA GLU A 95 10.55 -12.63 0.05
C GLU A 95 10.65 -13.81 1.02
N ARG A 96 10.07 -13.65 2.23
CA ARG A 96 10.13 -14.67 3.28
C ARG A 96 9.47 -15.97 2.84
N LYS A 97 8.32 -15.89 2.15
CA LYS A 97 7.60 -17.10 1.73
C LYS A 97 8.30 -17.79 0.56
N LEU A 98 8.93 -17.07 -0.36
CA LEU A 98 9.73 -17.67 -1.43
C LEU A 98 10.96 -18.40 -0.89
N GLU A 99 11.66 -17.83 0.08
CA GLU A 99 12.81 -18.48 0.73
C GLU A 99 12.40 -19.84 1.31
N LEU A 100 11.31 -19.88 2.08
CA LEU A 100 10.78 -21.13 2.64
C LEU A 100 10.37 -22.14 1.55
N ILE A 101 9.72 -21.67 0.47
CA ILE A 101 9.30 -22.57 -0.62
C ILE A 101 10.51 -23.19 -1.31
N LYS A 102 11.59 -22.44 -1.52
CA LYS A 102 12.80 -22.95 -2.17
C LYS A 102 13.51 -24.04 -1.38
N GLU A 103 13.38 -24.02 -0.05
CA GLU A 103 13.94 -25.06 0.82
C GLU A 103 13.13 -26.36 0.76
N GLU A 104 11.82 -26.26 0.52
CA GLU A 104 10.88 -27.38 0.57
C GLU A 104 10.56 -27.98 -0.81
N GLU A 105 10.57 -27.18 -1.88
CA GLU A 105 10.05 -27.54 -3.19
C GLU A 105 11.11 -28.18 -4.11
N PRO A 106 10.99 -29.48 -4.45
CA PRO A 106 11.93 -30.14 -5.36
C PRO A 106 11.79 -29.69 -6.82
N HIS A 107 10.61 -29.22 -7.25
CA HIS A 107 10.33 -28.84 -8.65
C HIS A 107 10.03 -27.34 -8.77
N LEU A 108 11.06 -26.53 -8.54
CA LEU A 108 10.92 -25.08 -8.46
C LEU A 108 10.43 -24.42 -9.76
N GLU A 109 10.79 -24.95 -10.93
CA GLU A 109 10.33 -24.43 -12.23
C GLU A 109 8.81 -24.57 -12.41
N ASP A 110 8.24 -25.72 -12.04
CA ASP A 110 6.79 -25.96 -12.10
C ASP A 110 6.06 -25.05 -11.12
N PHE A 111 6.62 -24.90 -9.90
CA PHE A 111 6.11 -23.95 -8.92
C PHE A 111 6.09 -22.53 -9.47
N TYR A 112 7.17 -22.06 -10.10
CA TYR A 112 7.23 -20.72 -10.68
C TYR A 112 6.18 -20.54 -11.77
N ASN A 113 6.06 -21.50 -12.68
CA ASN A 113 5.11 -21.44 -13.78
C ASN A 113 3.67 -21.28 -13.26
N ILE A 114 3.24 -22.18 -12.35
CA ILE A 114 1.90 -22.17 -11.75
C ILE A 114 1.67 -20.86 -10.98
N THR A 115 2.65 -20.43 -10.19
CA THR A 115 2.56 -19.25 -9.33
C THR A 115 2.46 -17.97 -10.14
N LEU A 116 3.26 -17.82 -11.19
CA LEU A 116 3.22 -16.64 -12.07
C LEU A 116 1.86 -16.52 -12.77
N HIS A 117 1.31 -17.62 -13.31
CA HIS A 117 -0.04 -17.64 -13.88
C HIS A 117 -1.10 -17.21 -12.84
N ARG A 118 -1.01 -17.72 -11.61
CA ARG A 118 -1.95 -17.39 -10.53
C ARG A 118 -1.84 -15.90 -10.15
N LEU A 119 -0.63 -15.38 -9.96
CA LEU A 119 -0.39 -13.99 -9.59
C LEU A 119 -0.85 -13.01 -10.67
N VAL A 120 -0.62 -13.31 -11.95
CA VAL A 120 -1.13 -12.47 -13.05
C VAL A 120 -2.66 -12.40 -13.02
N LYS A 121 -3.36 -13.53 -12.82
CA LYS A 121 -4.83 -13.54 -12.70
C LYS A 121 -5.31 -12.66 -11.54
N VAL A 122 -4.67 -12.75 -10.38
CA VAL A 122 -4.98 -11.89 -9.23
C VAL A 122 -4.71 -10.42 -9.55
N CYS A 123 -3.55 -10.12 -10.13
CA CYS A 123 -3.14 -8.77 -10.51
C CYS A 123 -4.13 -8.13 -11.48
N ARG A 124 -4.62 -8.88 -12.47
CA ARG A 124 -5.66 -8.44 -13.41
C ARG A 124 -6.97 -8.12 -12.73
N SER A 125 -7.40 -8.97 -11.80
CA SER A 125 -8.63 -8.76 -11.04
C SER A 125 -8.54 -7.46 -10.21
N VAL A 126 -7.43 -7.22 -9.52
CA VAL A 126 -7.27 -5.99 -8.71
C VAL A 126 -7.04 -4.75 -9.57
N SER A 127 -6.44 -4.87 -10.76
CA SER A 127 -6.18 -3.74 -11.66
C SER A 127 -7.41 -3.29 -12.46
N SER A 128 -8.40 -4.17 -12.64
CA SER A 128 -9.58 -3.93 -13.50
C SER A 128 -10.41 -2.69 -13.13
N LYS A 129 -10.34 -2.23 -11.89
CA LYS A 129 -11.02 -1.03 -11.38
C LYS A 129 -10.27 0.29 -11.65
N TYR A 130 -9.13 0.25 -12.33
CA TYR A 130 -8.28 1.41 -12.54
C TYR A 130 -7.99 1.66 -14.02
N THR A 131 -7.71 2.91 -14.36
CA THR A 131 -7.22 3.27 -15.69
C THR A 131 -5.84 2.68 -15.94
N ARG A 132 -5.51 2.43 -17.22
CA ARG A 132 -4.18 1.97 -17.65
C ARG A 132 -3.06 2.87 -17.14
N SER A 133 -3.25 4.20 -17.21
CA SER A 133 -2.29 5.18 -16.70
C SER A 133 -2.03 5.03 -15.20
N LYS A 134 -3.08 4.78 -14.39
CA LYS A 134 -2.94 4.56 -12.95
C LYS A 134 -2.20 3.26 -12.66
N VAL A 135 -2.56 2.18 -13.36
CA VAL A 135 -1.87 0.89 -13.24
C VAL A 135 -0.39 1.04 -13.60
N ARG A 136 -0.07 1.68 -14.74
CA ARG A 136 1.30 1.91 -15.21
C ARG A 136 2.18 2.63 -14.17
N LYS A 137 1.63 3.63 -13.47
CA LYS A 137 2.35 4.34 -12.39
C LYS A 137 2.60 3.47 -11.15
N ALA A 138 1.81 2.41 -10.96
CA ALA A 138 1.98 1.47 -9.86
C ALA A 138 3.05 0.41 -10.14
N LEU A 139 3.40 0.19 -11.42
CA LEU A 139 4.34 -0.86 -11.83
C LEU A 139 5.81 -0.51 -11.52
N PRO A 140 6.63 -1.49 -11.12
CA PRO A 140 8.07 -1.30 -10.96
C PRO A 140 8.73 -1.06 -12.33
N LYS A 141 9.65 -0.09 -12.41
CA LYS A 141 10.26 0.36 -13.67
C LYS A 141 10.86 -0.80 -14.49
N GLU A 142 11.50 -1.74 -13.82
CA GLU A 142 12.21 -2.87 -14.41
C GLU A 142 11.26 -3.84 -15.13
N PHE A 143 10.09 -4.11 -14.54
CA PHE A 143 9.12 -5.06 -15.09
C PHE A 143 7.86 -4.40 -15.65
N ALA A 144 7.81 -3.07 -15.73
CA ALA A 144 6.59 -2.34 -16.06
C ALA A 144 6.02 -2.76 -17.41
N TYR A 145 6.86 -2.85 -18.45
CA TYR A 145 6.44 -3.30 -19.78
C TYR A 145 5.85 -4.71 -19.74
N ILE A 146 6.56 -5.65 -19.12
CA ILE A 146 6.16 -7.06 -19.08
C ILE A 146 4.85 -7.22 -18.30
N ILE A 147 4.74 -6.64 -17.10
CA ILE A 147 3.52 -6.73 -16.30
C ILE A 147 2.36 -6.10 -17.08
N GLU A 148 2.56 -4.95 -17.73
CA GLU A 148 1.52 -4.33 -18.53
C GLU A 148 1.01 -5.23 -19.65
N GLU A 149 1.90 -5.88 -20.41
CA GLU A 149 1.52 -6.86 -21.44
C GLU A 149 0.69 -8.01 -20.85
N LEU A 150 1.13 -8.58 -19.71
CA LEU A 150 0.42 -9.68 -19.03
C LEU A 150 -0.97 -9.26 -18.50
N LEU A 151 -1.20 -7.96 -18.25
CA LEU A 151 -2.49 -7.45 -17.76
C LEU A 151 -3.53 -7.20 -18.86
N HIS A 152 -3.10 -6.93 -20.10
CA HIS A 152 -3.96 -6.42 -21.18
C HIS A 152 -4.75 -7.47 -21.95
N GLU A 153 -4.60 -8.76 -21.64
CA GLU A 153 -5.04 -9.82 -22.55
C GLU A 153 -6.40 -10.43 -22.19
N GLU A 154 -7.43 -10.24 -23.03
CA GLU A 154 -8.66 -11.03 -22.98
C GLU A 154 -8.44 -12.39 -23.65
N HIS A 155 -8.81 -13.47 -22.95
CA HIS A 155 -8.45 -14.87 -23.22
C HIS A 155 -9.12 -15.51 -24.46
N THR A 156 -9.40 -14.75 -25.52
CA THR A 156 -10.18 -15.24 -26.67
C THR A 156 -9.34 -15.69 -27.87
N ASP A 157 -8.02 -15.41 -27.92
CA ASP A 157 -7.15 -15.80 -29.04
C ASP A 157 -6.11 -16.87 -28.65
N TYR A 158 -5.98 -17.92 -29.47
CA TYR A 158 -5.06 -19.04 -29.23
C TYR A 158 -3.58 -18.62 -29.33
N ASP A 159 -3.24 -17.78 -30.31
CA ASP A 159 -1.87 -17.30 -30.54
C ASP A 159 -1.32 -16.49 -29.35
N LYS A 160 -2.24 -15.84 -28.64
CA LYS A 160 -1.97 -14.98 -27.48
C LYS A 160 -1.62 -15.77 -26.22
N GLN A 161 -2.27 -16.92 -26.00
CA GLN A 161 -1.88 -17.82 -24.91
C GLN A 161 -0.47 -18.38 -25.08
N ALA A 162 -0.05 -18.69 -26.32
CA ALA A 162 1.31 -19.13 -26.58
C ALA A 162 2.33 -18.02 -26.29
N TYR A 163 2.02 -16.78 -26.67
CA TYR A 163 2.83 -15.61 -26.35
C TYR A 163 3.01 -15.40 -24.83
N PHE A 164 1.91 -15.48 -24.08
CA PHE A 164 1.92 -15.37 -22.62
C PHE A 164 2.81 -16.43 -21.96
N SER A 165 2.63 -17.69 -22.36
CA SER A 165 3.44 -18.81 -21.86
C SER A 165 4.93 -18.61 -22.15
N ARG A 166 5.27 -18.06 -23.32
CA ARG A 166 6.66 -17.73 -23.68
C ARG A 166 7.27 -16.63 -22.81
N ILE A 167 6.50 -15.61 -22.43
CA ILE A 167 6.98 -14.59 -21.48
C ILE A 167 7.33 -15.24 -20.14
N ILE A 168 6.43 -16.06 -19.59
CA ILE A 168 6.65 -16.74 -18.32
C ILE A 168 7.86 -17.68 -18.38
N GLU A 169 7.96 -18.48 -19.44
CA GLU A 169 9.11 -19.36 -19.66
C GLU A 169 10.42 -18.56 -19.75
N THR A 170 10.41 -17.41 -20.42
CA THR A 170 11.58 -16.53 -20.52
C THR A 170 11.98 -15.97 -19.15
N ILE A 171 11.02 -15.56 -18.33
CA ILE A 171 11.30 -15.10 -16.96
C ILE A 171 11.97 -16.20 -16.12
N ILE A 172 11.50 -17.44 -16.25
CA ILE A 172 12.04 -18.59 -15.51
C ILE A 172 13.44 -18.94 -16.01
N THR A 173 13.61 -19.13 -17.32
CA THR A 173 14.89 -19.53 -17.94
C THR A 173 16.00 -18.48 -17.81
N THR A 174 15.64 -17.19 -17.67
CA THR A 174 16.59 -16.11 -17.38
C THR A 174 16.92 -15.96 -15.89
N GLY A 175 16.33 -16.77 -15.01
CA GLY A 175 16.56 -16.73 -13.57
C GLY A 175 15.92 -15.54 -12.85
N GLN A 176 14.94 -14.88 -13.47
CA GLN A 176 14.29 -13.67 -12.92
C GLN A 176 12.96 -13.96 -12.20
N ALA A 177 12.59 -15.24 -12.03
CA ALA A 177 11.31 -15.64 -11.46
C ALA A 177 11.04 -15.05 -10.07
N ASP A 178 12.02 -15.08 -9.16
CA ASP A 178 11.81 -14.55 -7.80
C ASP A 178 11.58 -13.05 -7.79
N ALA A 179 12.45 -12.30 -8.48
CA ALA A 179 12.35 -10.85 -8.59
C ALA A 179 10.99 -10.45 -9.20
N PHE A 180 10.54 -11.20 -10.20
CA PHE A 180 9.25 -10.97 -10.83
C PHE A 180 8.07 -11.31 -9.90
N ILE A 181 8.12 -12.42 -9.16
CA ILE A 181 7.09 -12.79 -8.18
C ILE A 181 6.98 -11.73 -7.08
N ILE A 182 8.12 -11.28 -6.53
CA ILE A 182 8.16 -10.23 -5.52
C ILE A 182 7.55 -8.94 -6.07
N ALA A 183 7.96 -8.54 -7.27
CA ALA A 183 7.45 -7.36 -7.95
C ALA A 183 5.93 -7.41 -8.16
N ILE A 184 5.38 -8.51 -8.68
CA ILE A 184 3.93 -8.61 -8.91
C ILE A 184 3.14 -8.68 -7.61
N CYS A 185 3.67 -9.32 -6.55
CA CYS A 185 3.06 -9.31 -5.23
C CYS A 185 2.94 -7.88 -4.68
N TYR A 186 3.99 -7.07 -4.80
CA TYR A 186 3.93 -5.67 -4.39
C TYR A 186 2.99 -4.81 -5.25
N VAL A 187 2.90 -5.09 -6.55
CA VAL A 187 1.89 -4.45 -7.41
C VAL A 187 0.47 -4.81 -6.95
N ILE A 188 0.21 -6.08 -6.63
CA ILE A 188 -1.09 -6.54 -6.09
C ILE A 188 -1.40 -5.81 -4.79
N GLN A 189 -0.45 -5.75 -3.84
CA GLN A 189 -0.62 -5.02 -2.57
C GLN A 189 -0.97 -3.56 -2.81
N ARG A 190 -0.19 -2.88 -3.67
CA ARG A 190 -0.36 -1.45 -3.99
C ARG A 190 -1.69 -1.15 -4.67
N LEU A 191 -2.15 -2.01 -5.58
CA LEU A 191 -3.44 -1.83 -6.28
C LEU A 191 -4.64 -2.26 -5.42
N SER A 192 -4.41 -3.04 -4.36
CA SER A 192 -5.49 -3.51 -3.49
C SER A 192 -6.07 -2.42 -2.60
N ILE A 193 -5.31 -1.37 -2.29
CA ILE A 193 -5.73 -0.19 -1.53
C ILE A 193 -5.62 1.03 -2.45
N ASP A 194 -6.71 1.78 -2.62
CA ASP A 194 -6.70 2.97 -3.49
C ASP A 194 -6.32 4.25 -2.75
N GLN A 195 -6.80 4.35 -1.51
CA GLN A 195 -6.61 5.46 -0.61
C GLN A 195 -6.58 4.90 0.81
N LEU A 196 -5.58 5.30 1.58
CA LEU A 196 -5.44 4.97 2.99
C LEU A 196 -5.92 6.15 3.84
N HIS A 197 -6.86 5.90 4.74
CA HIS A 197 -7.35 6.88 5.70
C HIS A 197 -6.87 6.48 7.10
N ILE A 198 -6.09 7.35 7.72
CA ILE A 198 -5.60 7.13 9.07
C ILE A 198 -6.40 7.98 10.04
N LEU A 199 -7.03 7.33 11.01
CA LEU A 199 -7.87 7.94 12.03
C LEU A 199 -7.08 8.12 13.34
N GLY A 200 -5.96 8.85 13.22
CA GLY A 200 -5.15 9.31 14.33
C GLY A 200 -4.50 8.22 15.17
N ASP A 201 -3.89 8.69 16.26
CA ASP A 201 -3.26 7.92 17.32
C ASP A 201 -2.21 6.94 16.78
N ILE A 202 -1.25 7.48 16.02
CA ILE A 202 -0.09 6.75 15.52
C ILE A 202 0.91 6.44 16.64
N PHE A 203 0.94 7.24 17.71
CA PHE A 203 1.98 7.20 18.74
C PHE A 203 1.54 6.56 20.08
N ASP A 204 2.50 6.51 21.02
CA ASP A 204 2.39 6.18 22.45
C ASP A 204 2.48 4.71 22.90
N ARG A 205 1.51 3.84 22.60
CA ARG A 205 1.36 2.59 23.40
C ARG A 205 2.27 1.43 22.96
N GLY A 206 2.56 1.33 21.67
CA GLY A 206 3.25 0.22 21.02
C GLY A 206 4.54 0.65 20.32
N PRO A 207 5.45 -0.31 20.04
CA PRO A 207 6.79 -0.01 19.57
C PRO A 207 6.85 0.25 18.06
N GLY A 208 7.49 1.35 17.65
CA GLY A 208 7.79 1.59 16.23
C GLY A 208 6.91 2.65 15.55
N ALA A 209 6.33 3.59 16.31
CA ALA A 209 5.62 4.73 15.71
C ALA A 209 6.48 5.52 14.71
N HIS A 210 7.78 5.66 14.97
CA HIS A 210 8.75 6.27 14.04
C HIS A 210 8.85 5.51 12.71
N LEU A 211 8.81 4.17 12.74
CA LEU A 211 8.82 3.33 11.52
C LEU A 211 7.52 3.47 10.72
N ILE A 212 6.38 3.61 11.42
CA ILE A 212 5.10 3.90 10.78
C ILE A 212 5.18 5.24 10.05
N MET A 213 5.67 6.29 10.70
CA MET A 213 5.85 7.59 10.06
C MET A 213 6.79 7.54 8.85
N ASP A 214 7.91 6.84 8.94
CA ASP A 214 8.84 6.64 7.82
C ASP A 214 8.20 5.92 6.63
N MET A 215 7.33 4.95 6.91
CA MET A 215 6.57 4.24 5.89
C MET A 215 5.53 5.17 5.25
N LEU A 216 4.80 5.95 6.04
CA LEU A 216 3.80 6.91 5.55
C LEU A 216 4.44 8.00 4.68
N CYS A 217 5.64 8.48 5.02
CA CYS A 217 6.39 9.42 4.19
C CYS A 217 6.69 8.90 2.77
N ARG A 218 6.73 7.58 2.59
CA ARG A 218 6.96 6.92 1.28
C ARG A 218 5.67 6.39 0.66
N TYR A 219 4.55 6.46 1.38
CA TYR A 219 3.27 5.96 0.93
C TYR A 219 2.62 6.96 -0.04
N ASP A 220 2.09 6.46 -1.15
CA ASP A 220 1.72 7.29 -2.30
C ASP A 220 0.42 8.10 -2.07
N ARG A 221 -0.61 7.46 -1.48
CA ARG A 221 -1.95 8.04 -1.35
C ARG A 221 -2.55 7.74 0.02
N PHE A 222 -2.44 8.70 0.92
CA PHE A 222 -3.11 8.63 2.22
C PHE A 222 -3.56 10.02 2.68
N ASP A 223 -4.48 10.01 3.63
CA ASP A 223 -4.81 11.17 4.46
C ASP A 223 -4.85 10.77 5.93
N LEU A 224 -4.69 11.77 6.79
CA LEU A 224 -4.56 11.59 8.23
C LEU A 224 -5.45 12.61 8.94
N GLN A 225 -6.32 12.09 9.80
CA GLN A 225 -6.95 12.85 10.85
C GLN A 225 -6.10 12.75 12.11
N TRP A 226 -5.67 13.87 12.67
CA TRP A 226 -4.85 13.88 13.88
C TRP A 226 -5.64 13.44 15.11
N GLY A 227 -5.09 12.48 15.84
CA GLY A 227 -5.57 12.05 17.16
C GLY A 227 -5.01 12.90 18.29
N ASN A 228 -5.49 12.63 19.50
CA ASN A 228 -5.02 13.31 20.71
C ASN A 228 -3.58 12.92 21.06
N HIS A 229 -3.20 11.66 20.79
CA HIS A 229 -1.84 11.19 20.99
C HIS A 229 -0.89 11.87 20.01
N ASP A 230 -1.29 12.04 18.75
CA ASP A 230 -0.46 12.74 17.75
C ASP A 230 -0.28 14.22 18.11
N ALA A 231 -1.34 14.90 18.57
CA ALA A 231 -1.27 16.29 19.01
C ALA A 231 -0.31 16.47 20.20
N LEU A 232 -0.26 15.50 21.11
CA LEU A 232 0.68 15.50 22.22
C LEU A 232 2.13 15.46 21.72
N TRP A 233 2.43 14.56 20.77
CA TRP A 233 3.76 14.45 20.17
C TRP A 233 4.14 15.68 19.35
N MET A 234 3.20 16.28 18.61
CA MET A 234 3.41 17.56 17.94
C MET A 234 3.75 18.69 18.92
N GLY A 235 3.03 18.77 20.05
CA GLY A 235 3.31 19.73 21.10
C GLY A 235 4.70 19.51 21.74
N ALA A 236 5.09 18.25 21.94
CA ALA A 236 6.42 17.92 22.45
C ALA A 236 7.52 18.33 21.47
N ALA A 237 7.34 18.03 20.18
CA ALA A 237 8.26 18.42 19.11
C ALA A 237 8.36 19.95 18.95
N ALA A 238 7.29 20.68 19.25
CA ALA A 238 7.29 22.15 19.27
C ALA A 238 7.97 22.76 20.53
N GLY A 239 8.48 21.94 21.46
CA GLY A 239 9.18 22.40 22.66
C GLY A 239 8.29 22.68 23.86
N ASN A 240 7.01 22.26 23.86
CA ASN A 240 6.15 22.41 25.02
C ASN A 240 6.58 21.43 26.13
N THR A 241 7.05 21.97 27.26
CA THR A 241 7.58 21.18 28.39
C THR A 241 6.54 20.25 29.02
N ALA A 242 5.27 20.63 29.08
CA ALA A 242 4.21 19.76 29.61
C ALA A 242 3.94 18.59 28.65
N CYS A 243 3.92 18.83 27.34
CA CYS A 243 3.80 17.78 26.34
C CYS A 243 5.02 16.84 26.37
N ILE A 244 6.24 17.37 26.43
CA ILE A 244 7.48 16.58 26.56
C ILE A 244 7.41 15.67 27.78
N ALA A 245 7.10 16.23 28.96
CA ALA A 245 6.99 15.48 30.19
C ALA A 245 5.94 14.37 30.09
N ASN A 246 4.80 14.63 29.42
CA ASN A 246 3.76 13.64 29.26
C ASN A 246 4.13 12.54 28.24
N VAL A 247 4.79 12.87 27.14
CA VAL A 247 5.33 11.88 26.18
C VAL A 247 6.31 10.95 26.88
N LEU A 248 7.27 11.50 27.63
CA LEU A 248 8.23 10.71 28.41
C LEU A 248 7.52 9.81 29.44
N ARG A 249 6.56 10.37 30.19
CA ARG A 249 5.78 9.62 31.17
C ARG A 249 5.01 8.45 30.53
N ILE A 250 4.39 8.67 29.37
CA ILE A 250 3.61 7.64 28.66
C ILE A 250 4.56 6.57 28.11
N ALA A 251 5.63 6.96 27.43
CA ALA A 251 6.62 6.03 26.90
C ALA A 251 7.21 5.12 28.00
N LEU A 252 7.60 5.70 29.15
CA LEU A 252 8.10 4.94 30.29
C LEU A 252 7.04 4.04 30.92
N ARG A 253 5.79 4.53 31.05
CA ARG A 253 4.68 3.75 31.62
C ARG A 253 4.38 2.48 30.81
N TYR A 254 4.46 2.56 29.49
CA TYR A 254 4.19 1.43 28.59
C TYR A 254 5.46 0.68 28.16
N GLY A 255 6.64 1.06 28.65
CA GLY A 255 7.91 0.42 28.28
C GLY A 255 8.32 0.66 26.82
N ASN A 256 7.76 1.69 26.17
CA ASN A 256 7.98 2.02 24.76
C ASN A 256 9.10 3.05 24.59
N MET A 257 10.31 2.74 25.07
CA MET A 257 11.46 3.64 24.99
C MET A 257 12.12 3.65 23.60
N ALA A 258 11.98 2.56 22.84
CA ALA A 258 12.58 2.42 21.51
C ALA A 258 12.19 3.55 20.54
N THR A 259 10.95 4.05 20.62
CA THR A 259 10.54 5.18 19.78
C THR A 259 11.32 6.46 20.11
N LEU A 260 11.64 6.70 21.38
CA LEU A 260 12.41 7.86 21.82
C LEU A 260 13.91 7.68 21.54
N GLU A 261 14.48 6.55 21.94
CA GLU A 261 15.92 6.29 21.89
C GLU A 261 16.37 5.94 20.48
N ASP A 262 15.82 4.87 19.89
CA ASP A 262 16.24 4.39 18.56
C ASP A 262 15.64 5.24 17.44
N GLY A 263 14.36 5.61 17.59
CA GLY A 263 13.61 6.34 16.56
C GLY A 263 14.02 7.81 16.45
N TYR A 264 14.10 8.52 17.58
CA TYR A 264 14.39 9.96 17.61
C TYR A 264 15.77 10.31 18.17
N GLY A 265 16.58 9.33 18.63
CA GLY A 265 17.92 9.58 19.13
C GLY A 265 17.98 10.29 20.48
N ILE A 266 16.91 10.21 21.28
CA ILE A 266 16.82 10.91 22.57
C ILE A 266 17.53 10.09 23.64
N ASN A 267 18.60 10.64 24.21
CA ASN A 267 19.34 10.00 25.30
C ASN A 267 18.57 10.09 26.63
N LEU A 268 18.13 8.95 27.16
CA LEU A 268 17.41 8.86 28.44
C LEU A 268 18.33 8.66 29.67
N VAL A 269 19.65 8.50 29.49
CA VAL A 269 20.61 8.36 30.61
C VAL A 269 20.50 9.49 31.63
N PRO A 270 20.43 10.79 31.26
CA PRO A 270 20.28 11.86 32.23
C PRO A 270 19.03 11.73 33.10
N LEU A 271 17.93 11.23 32.51
CA LEU A 271 16.67 11.01 33.23
C LEU A 271 16.79 9.84 34.21
N ALA A 272 17.48 8.77 33.82
CA ALA A 272 17.77 7.63 34.69
C ALA A 272 18.67 8.03 35.87
N THR A 273 19.74 8.81 35.61
CA THR A 273 20.63 9.33 36.66
C THR A 273 19.86 10.17 37.67
N PHE A 274 19.05 11.11 37.20
CA PHE A 274 18.20 11.93 38.06
C PHE A 274 17.26 11.08 38.94
N ALA A 275 16.64 10.04 38.35
CA ALA A 275 15.74 9.17 39.08
C ALA A 275 16.46 8.39 40.20
N MET A 276 17.66 7.87 39.92
CA MET A 276 18.49 7.18 40.91
C MET A 276 18.94 8.11 42.05
N GLU A 277 19.38 9.32 41.73
CA GLU A 277 19.85 10.28 42.74
C GLU A 277 18.71 10.81 43.63
N THR A 278 17.49 10.93 43.09
CA THR A 278 16.36 11.54 43.79
C THR A 278 15.48 10.52 44.52
N TYR A 279 15.32 9.32 43.97
CA TYR A 279 14.34 8.32 44.45
C TYR A 279 14.96 6.94 44.77
N GLY A 280 16.26 6.74 44.51
CA GLY A 280 16.98 5.48 44.70
C GLY A 280 17.51 5.22 46.10
#